data_AF-G5JVQ8-F1
#
_entry.id   AF-G5JVQ8-F1
#
_cell.length_a   1.000
_cell.length_b   1.000
_cell.length_c   1.000
_cell.angle_alpha   90.00
_cell.angle_beta   90.00
_cell.angle_gamma   90.00
#
_symmetry.space_group_name_H-M   'P 1'
#
loop_
_entity.id
_entity.type
_entity.pdbx_description
1 polymer ?
#
loop_
_entity_poly.entity_id
_entity_poly.type
_entity_poly.pdbx_seq_one_letter_code
_entity_poly.pdbx_strand_id
1 'polypeptide(L)'
;MDAWDVAQAKVQEYELEIEILDEDYRRIKNQLEEERMSYEERLHYFNAMTDIKYEEAMADFRNLEVEDERPFTDTVTDINIRVQNAFIDVFNYYSEQFEELDTAYKKTYSRVSDKLEAAYSERRKLS
;
A
#
# COMPACT_ATOMS: atom_id res chain seq x y z
N MET A 1 12.97 33.60 30.30
CA MET A 1 11.98 32.61 29.87
C MET A 1 11.45 31.99 31.14
N ASP A 2 10.17 32.20 31.43
CA ASP A 2 9.56 31.65 32.63
C ASP A 2 9.19 30.17 32.42
N ALA A 3 8.78 29.47 33.48
CA ALA A 3 8.43 28.05 33.39
C ALA A 3 7.21 27.80 32.48
N TRP A 4 6.33 28.79 32.34
CA TRP A 4 5.16 28.71 31.49
C TRP A 4 5.54 28.77 30.02
N ASP A 5 6.45 29.68 29.63
CA ASP A 5 7.00 29.79 28.27
C ASP A 5 7.64 28.47 27.82
N VAL A 6 8.39 27.81 28.71
CA VAL A 6 9.04 26.53 28.42
C VAL A 6 7.99 25.43 28.20
N ALA A 7 6.96 25.35 29.06
CA ALA A 7 5.89 24.37 28.91
C ALA A 7 5.07 24.61 27.64
N GLN A 8 4.81 25.88 27.30
CA GLN A 8 4.13 26.27 26.07
C GLN A 8 4.93 25.91 24.82
N ALA A 9 6.25 26.12 24.83
CA ALA A 9 7.11 25.73 23.71
C ALA A 9 7.12 24.21 23.47
N LYS A 10 7.17 23.39 24.52
CA LYS A 10 7.08 21.93 24.41
C LYS A 10 5.75 21.45 23.82
N VAL A 11 4.64 22.08 24.22
CA VAL A 11 3.31 21.78 23.66
C VAL A 11 3.33 22.01 22.15
N GLN A 12 3.81 23.18 21.71
CA GLN A 12 3.89 23.52 20.29
C GLN A 12 4.82 22.59 19.51
N GLU A 13 5.94 22.20 20.11
CA GLU A 13 6.88 21.24 19.52
C GLU A 13 6.21 19.88 19.28
N TYR A 14 5.50 19.33 20.27
CA TYR A 14 4.85 18.03 20.12
C TYR A 14 3.60 18.08 19.25
N GLU A 15 2.85 19.17 19.25
CA GLU A 15 1.75 19.40 18.30
C GLU A 15 2.28 19.36 16.85
N LEU A 16 3.38 20.06 16.59
CA LEU A 16 4.04 20.06 15.28
C LEU A 16 4.61 18.69 14.92
N GLU A 17 5.22 17.97 15.86
CA GLU A 17 5.74 16.62 15.64
C GLU A 17 4.61 15.65 15.22
N ILE A 18 3.42 15.76 15.83
CA ILE A 18 2.24 14.97 15.44
C ILE A 18 1.75 15.36 14.05
N GLU A 19 1.66 16.67 13.74
CA GLU A 19 1.22 17.14 12.43
C GLU A 19 2.13 16.64 11.30
N ILE A 20 3.44 16.75 11.47
CA ILE A 20 4.44 16.23 10.52
C ILE A 20 4.31 14.71 10.38
N LEU A 21 4.15 13.98 11.49
CA LEU A 21 4.00 12.53 11.47
C LEU A 21 2.73 12.10 10.70
N ASP A 22 1.62 12.81 10.89
CA ASP A 22 0.37 12.57 10.16
C ASP A 22 0.50 12.85 8.67
N GLU A 23 1.18 13.94 8.30
CA GLU A 23 1.44 14.29 6.90
C GLU A 23 2.34 13.25 6.23
N ASP A 24 3.43 12.85 6.88
CA ASP A 24 4.34 11.83 6.38
C ASP A 24 3.66 10.48 6.22
N TYR A 25 2.86 10.05 7.20
CA TYR A 25 2.09 8.81 7.12
C TYR A 25 1.13 8.84 5.93
N ARG A 26 0.35 9.91 5.76
CA ARG A 26 -0.58 10.05 4.62
C ARG A 26 0.16 10.04 3.29
N ARG A 27 1.27 10.78 3.20
CA ARG A 27 2.09 10.85 1.99
C ARG A 27 2.61 9.48 1.57
N ILE A 28 3.25 8.76 2.49
CA ILE A 28 3.83 7.44 2.21
C ILE A 28 2.72 6.43 1.90
N LYS A 29 1.62 6.46 2.67
CA LYS A 29 0.47 5.59 2.42
C LYS A 29 -0.11 5.79 1.02
N ASN A 30 -0.33 7.04 0.61
CA ASN A 30 -0.85 7.35 -0.72
C ASN A 30 0.11 6.86 -1.82
N GLN A 31 1.42 7.00 -1.64
CA GLN A 31 2.41 6.48 -2.59
C GLN A 31 2.32 4.95 -2.72
N LEU A 32 2.25 4.22 -1.60
CA LEU A 32 2.08 2.77 -1.62
C LEU A 32 0.74 2.36 -2.27
N GLU A 33 -0.34 3.11 -2.03
CA GLU A 33 -1.65 2.86 -2.65
C GLU A 33 -1.61 3.09 -4.16
N GLU A 34 -1.00 4.18 -4.62
CA GLU A 34 -0.82 4.49 -6.04
C GLU A 34 0.01 3.41 -6.76
N GLU A 35 1.12 2.98 -6.16
CA GLU A 35 1.94 1.91 -6.71
C GLU A 35 1.17 0.58 -6.77
N ARG A 36 0.48 0.20 -5.67
CA ARG A 36 -0.35 -1.01 -5.63
C ARG A 36 -1.44 -0.98 -6.71
N MET A 37 -2.15 0.14 -6.85
CA MET A 37 -3.17 0.32 -7.89
C MET A 37 -2.57 0.19 -9.30
N SER A 38 -1.37 0.71 -9.55
CA SER A 38 -0.70 0.52 -10.84
C SER A 38 -0.45 -0.96 -11.17
N TYR A 39 -0.12 -1.79 -10.16
CA TYR A 39 0.00 -3.24 -10.35
C TYR A 39 -1.35 -3.91 -10.57
N GLU A 40 -2.41 -3.51 -9.85
CA GLU A 40 -3.78 -4.00 -10.07
C GLU A 40 -4.25 -3.70 -11.52
N GLU A 41 -4.00 -2.50 -12.02
CA GLU A 41 -4.32 -2.12 -13.40
C GLU A 41 -3.55 -2.95 -14.43
N ARG A 42 -2.25 -3.20 -14.20
CA ARG A 42 -1.43 -4.05 -15.08
C ARG A 42 -1.94 -5.49 -15.12
N LEU A 43 -2.35 -6.03 -13.97
CA LEU A 43 -2.95 -7.37 -13.91
C LEU A 43 -4.27 -7.42 -14.67
N HIS A 44 -5.12 -6.41 -14.47
CA HIS A 44 -6.39 -6.32 -15.19
C HIS A 44 -6.18 -6.25 -16.71
N TYR A 45 -5.24 -5.41 -17.15
CA TYR A 45 -4.87 -5.29 -18.56
C TYR A 45 -4.30 -6.61 -19.12
N PHE A 46 -3.40 -7.26 -18.37
CA PHE A 46 -2.84 -8.56 -18.75
C PHE A 46 -3.94 -9.61 -18.94
N ASN A 47 -4.87 -9.73 -18.00
CA ASN A 47 -5.97 -10.68 -18.09
C ASN A 47 -6.85 -10.40 -19.31
N ALA A 48 -7.29 -9.15 -19.49
CA ALA A 48 -8.12 -8.76 -20.62
C ALA A 48 -7.44 -9.04 -21.98
N MET A 49 -6.15 -8.71 -22.11
CA MET A 49 -5.39 -8.98 -23.33
C MET A 49 -5.18 -10.46 -23.57
N THR A 50 -4.93 -11.24 -22.52
CA THR A 50 -4.74 -12.68 -22.63
C THR A 50 -6.03 -13.38 -23.05
N ASP A 51 -7.17 -12.97 -22.49
CA ASP A 51 -8.49 -13.50 -22.86
C ASP A 51 -8.79 -13.22 -24.35
N ILE A 52 -8.60 -11.98 -24.80
CA ILE A 52 -8.78 -11.62 -26.22
C ILE A 52 -7.87 -12.46 -27.13
N LYS A 53 -6.59 -12.56 -26.80
CA LYS A 53 -5.61 -13.30 -27.62
C LYS A 53 -5.90 -14.81 -27.62
N TYR A 54 -6.36 -15.34 -26.50
CA TYR A 54 -6.78 -16.72 -26.39
C TYR A 54 -8.00 -16.97 -27.27
N GLU A 55 -9.03 -16.13 -27.21
CA GLU A 55 -10.22 -16.25 -28.05
C GLU A 55 -9.90 -16.19 -29.55
N GLU A 56 -9.02 -15.26 -29.96
CA GLU A 56 -8.53 -15.16 -31.33
C GLU A 56 -7.82 -16.45 -31.77
N ALA A 57 -6.88 -16.97 -30.98
CA ALA A 57 -6.15 -18.19 -31.29
C ALA A 57 -7.08 -19.42 -31.38
N MET A 58 -8.07 -19.52 -30.49
CA MET A 58 -9.04 -20.60 -30.50
C MET A 58 -9.98 -20.50 -31.72
N ALA A 59 -10.30 -19.29 -32.19
CA ALA A 59 -11.05 -19.11 -33.43
C ALA A 59 -10.24 -19.58 -34.64
N ASP A 60 -8.94 -19.28 -34.68
CA ASP A 60 -8.05 -19.75 -35.74
C ASP A 60 -7.91 -21.28 -35.74
N PHE A 61 -7.80 -21.91 -34.57
CA PHE A 61 -7.76 -23.36 -34.45
C PHE A 61 -9.03 -24.02 -34.97
N ARG A 62 -10.20 -23.46 -34.65
CA ARG A 62 -11.48 -23.92 -35.21
C ARG A 62 -11.53 -23.79 -36.72
N ASN A 63 -11.00 -22.70 -37.28
CA ASN A 63 -10.95 -22.48 -38.73
C ASN A 63 -9.98 -23.43 -39.44
N LEU A 64 -8.91 -23.85 -38.76
CA LEU A 64 -7.90 -24.78 -39.27
C LEU A 64 -8.23 -26.26 -38.97
N GLU A 65 -9.38 -26.54 -38.36
CA GLU A 65 -9.82 -27.88 -37.96
C GLU A 65 -8.75 -28.63 -37.13
N VAL A 66 -8.07 -27.92 -36.21
CA VAL A 66 -7.06 -28.52 -35.32
C VAL A 66 -7.73 -29.55 -34.40
N GLU A 67 -7.31 -30.81 -34.47
CA GLU A 67 -7.91 -31.92 -33.71
C GLU A 67 -7.55 -31.91 -32.21
N ASP A 68 -6.39 -31.35 -31.83
CA ASP A 68 -5.92 -31.30 -30.44
C ASP A 68 -5.35 -29.92 -30.09
N GLU A 69 -6.19 -29.09 -29.46
CA GLU A 69 -5.83 -27.77 -28.95
C GLU A 69 -5.26 -27.78 -27.53
N ARG A 70 -5.27 -28.94 -26.84
CA ARG A 70 -4.86 -29.04 -25.42
C ARG A 70 -3.44 -28.53 -25.14
N PRO A 71 -2.42 -28.80 -25.97
CA PRO A 71 -1.08 -28.29 -25.72
C PRO A 71 -1.02 -26.76 -25.65
N PHE A 72 -1.85 -26.08 -26.43
CA PHE A 72 -1.96 -24.63 -26.39
C PHE A 72 -2.72 -24.17 -25.13
N THR A 73 -3.87 -24.77 -24.83
CA THR A 73 -4.67 -24.40 -23.65
C THR A 73 -3.90 -24.62 -22.35
N ASP A 74 -3.14 -25.71 -22.26
CA ASP A 74 -2.30 -26.03 -21.10
C ASP A 74 -1.17 -25.02 -20.97
N THR A 75 -0.53 -24.63 -22.09
CA THR A 75 0.52 -23.60 -22.09
C THR A 75 0.00 -22.24 -21.61
N VAL A 76 -1.17 -21.81 -22.10
CA VAL A 76 -1.77 -20.54 -21.69
C VAL A 76 -2.16 -20.57 -20.22
N THR A 77 -2.71 -21.70 -19.75
CA THR A 77 -3.06 -21.90 -18.34
C THR A 77 -1.83 -21.81 -17.44
N ASP A 78 -0.73 -22.48 -17.81
CA ASP A 78 0.54 -22.43 -17.08
C ASP A 78 1.12 -21.02 -16.99
N ILE A 79 1.07 -20.26 -18.09
CA ILE A 79 1.53 -18.86 -18.12
C ILE A 79 0.65 -18.01 -17.19
N ASN A 80 -0.67 -18.16 -17.27
CA ASN A 80 -1.60 -17.42 -16.43
C ASN A 80 -1.35 -17.70 -14.94
N ILE A 81 -1.18 -18.96 -14.55
CA ILE A 81 -0.87 -19.33 -13.15
C ILE A 81 0.43 -18.66 -12.68
N ARG A 82 1.49 -18.67 -13.50
CA ARG A 82 2.77 -18.04 -13.15
C ARG A 82 2.64 -16.53 -12.96
N VAL A 83 1.90 -15.87 -13.84
CA VAL A 83 1.66 -14.43 -13.73
C VAL A 83 0.81 -14.11 -12.50
N GLN A 84 -0.28 -14.84 -12.26
CA GLN A 84 -1.11 -14.66 -11.07
C GLN A 84 -0.28 -14.81 -9.78
N ASN A 85 0.58 -15.84 -9.71
CA ASN A 85 1.46 -16.03 -8.55
C ASN A 85 2.44 -14.86 -8.37
N ALA A 86 3.03 -14.35 -9.46
CA ALA A 86 3.91 -13.18 -9.37
C ALA A 86 3.18 -11.93 -8.85
N PHE A 87 1.91 -11.73 -9.22
CA PHE A 87 1.11 -10.63 -8.69
C PHE A 87 0.68 -10.85 -7.24
N ILE A 88 0.40 -12.09 -6.82
CA ILE A 88 0.17 -12.41 -5.41
C ILE A 88 1.37 -12.01 -4.56
N ASP A 89 2.59 -12.33 -5.01
CA ASP A 89 3.82 -11.95 -4.29
C ASP A 89 3.95 -10.41 -4.17
N VAL A 90 3.62 -9.68 -5.23
CA VAL A 90 3.59 -8.21 -5.21
C VAL A 90 2.54 -7.66 -4.25
N PHE A 91 1.33 -8.23 -4.21
CA PHE A 91 0.28 -7.76 -3.29
C PHE A 91 0.57 -8.11 -1.83
N ASN A 92 1.21 -9.26 -1.58
CA ASN A 92 1.70 -9.61 -0.25
C ASN A 92 2.77 -8.60 0.20
N TYR A 93 3.71 -8.25 -0.67
CA TYR A 93 4.71 -7.22 -0.38
C TYR A 93 4.06 -5.89 0.03
N TYR A 94 3.10 -5.36 -0.74
CA TYR A 94 2.42 -4.12 -0.34
C TYR A 94 1.64 -4.26 0.96
N SER A 95 1.01 -5.42 1.20
CA SER A 95 0.29 -5.68 2.45
C SER A 95 1.23 -5.60 3.66
N GLU A 96 2.42 -6.21 3.56
CA GLU A 96 3.47 -6.13 4.58
C GLU A 96 3.94 -4.67 4.76
N GLN A 97 4.20 -3.95 3.67
CA GLN A 97 4.62 -2.55 3.75
C GLN A 97 3.57 -1.64 4.42
N PHE A 98 2.29 -1.86 4.17
CA PHE A 98 1.22 -1.14 4.87
C PHE A 98 1.19 -1.47 6.37
N GLU A 99 1.34 -2.74 6.74
CA GLU A 99 1.34 -3.16 8.14
C GLU A 99 2.55 -2.57 8.90
N GLU A 100 3.73 -2.57 8.28
CA GLU A 100 4.93 -1.95 8.83
C GLU A 100 4.76 -0.44 9.02
N LEU A 101 4.23 0.26 8.01
CA LEU A 101 3.94 1.69 8.07
C LEU A 101 2.94 2.02 9.19
N ASP A 102 1.83 1.27 9.28
CA ASP A 102 0.81 1.44 10.31
C ASP A 102 1.37 1.23 11.72
N THR A 103 2.19 0.20 11.88
CA THR A 103 2.81 -0.15 13.17
C THR A 103 3.80 0.92 13.60
N ALA A 104 4.65 1.39 12.69
CA ALA A 104 5.62 2.44 12.96
C ALA A 104 4.93 3.77 13.31
N TYR A 105 3.88 4.13 12.56
CA TYR A 105 3.06 5.32 12.82
C TYR A 105 2.40 5.26 14.20
N LYS A 106 1.63 4.20 14.49
CA LYS A 106 0.91 4.04 15.78
C LYS A 106 1.86 4.11 16.97
N LYS A 107 3.01 3.44 16.88
CA LYS A 107 4.04 3.44 17.93
C LYS A 107 4.59 4.85 18.16
N THR A 108 4.90 5.57 17.09
CA THR A 108 5.47 6.92 17.19
C THR A 108 4.43 7.90 17.70
N TYR A 109 3.21 7.86 17.13
CA TYR A 109 2.09 8.69 17.51
C TYR A 109 1.76 8.56 19.00
N SER A 110 1.60 7.33 19.51
CA SER A 110 1.32 7.09 20.93
C SER A 110 2.39 7.72 21.82
N ARG A 111 3.67 7.54 21.48
CA ARG A 111 4.78 8.10 22.25
C ARG A 111 4.77 9.63 22.29
N VAL A 112 4.46 10.29 21.16
CA VAL A 112 4.42 11.76 21.09
C VAL A 112 3.16 12.29 21.78
N SER A 113 2.03 11.60 21.63
CA SER A 113 0.78 11.91 22.34
C SER A 113 0.97 11.88 23.86
N ASP A 114 1.65 10.87 24.40
CA ASP A 114 1.93 10.79 25.84
C ASP A 114 2.77 11.99 26.33
N LYS A 115 3.78 12.41 25.53
CA LYS A 115 4.60 13.59 25.84
C LYS A 115 3.78 14.87 25.78
N LEU A 116 2.90 14.99 24.78
CA LEU A 116 2.02 16.13 24.61
C LEU A 116 1.04 16.27 25.78
N GLU A 117 0.43 15.16 26.22
CA GLU A 117 -0.46 15.14 27.39
C GLU A 117 0.27 15.55 28.67
N ALA A 118 1.50 15.05 28.86
CA ALA A 118 2.35 15.45 29.97
C ALA A 118 2.69 16.95 29.93
N ALA A 119 3.02 17.49 28.74
CA ALA A 119 3.32 18.91 28.55
C ALA A 119 2.10 19.81 28.82
N TYR A 120 0.90 19.42 28.35
CA TYR A 120 -0.33 20.13 28.70
C TYR A 120 -0.61 20.11 30.19
N SER A 121 -0.39 18.97 30.85
CA SER A 121 -0.57 18.82 32.30
C SER A 121 0.39 19.72 33.08
N GLU A 122 1.64 19.83 32.64
CA GLU A 122 2.64 20.75 33.21
C GLU A 122 2.22 22.22 33.02
N ARG A 123 1.86 22.61 31.79
CA ARG A 123 1.39 23.97 31.47
C ARG A 123 0.17 24.37 32.31
N ARG A 124 -0.79 23.46 32.49
CA ARG A 124 -2.01 23.70 33.27
C ARG A 124 -1.72 23.96 34.76
N LYS A 125 -0.66 23.36 35.33
CA LYS A 125 -0.26 23.61 36.72
C LYS A 125 0.41 24.96 36.93
N LEU A 126 0.91 25.57 35.85
CA LEU A 126 1.61 26.85 35.84
C LEU A 126 0.69 28.03 35.47
N SER A 127 -0.54 27.75 35.04
CA SER A 127 -1.59 28.73 34.76
C SER A 127 -2.47 28.98 35.97
#